data_AF-A0A7Y9I1G8-F1
#
_entry.id   AF-A0A7Y9I1G8-F1
#
_cell.length_a   1.000
_cell.length_b   1.000
_cell.length_c   1.000
_cell.angle_alpha   90.00
_cell.angle_beta   90.00
_cell.angle_gamma   90.00
#
_symmetry.space_group_name_H-M   'P 1'
#
loop_
_entity.id
_entity.type
_entity.pdbx_description
1 polymer ?
#
loop_
_entity_poly.entity_id
_entity_poly.type
_entity_poly.pdbx_seq_one_letter_code
_entity_poly.pdbx_strand_id
1 'polypeptide(L)'
;MTKKPLPVLIALLFIFSGCGMFESVVKSTFPYTTNLTIPASSESGKQYTAVNMATSYDQNFTKDGNNANHIGQVMVVSAKLRSTEPAGFNIGNLEYVKFYMSKHDGSDEILVASRTDITKGVGNTMVLDIDNSNFLDQLVRQPDVRIRMVYKLRNNIDTDVTVKLLLGLSAYPKD
;
A
#
# COMPACT_ATOMS: atom_id res chain seq x y z
N MET A 1 10.99 20.45 68.71
CA MET A 1 9.76 19.64 68.53
C MET A 1 9.03 20.14 67.30
N THR A 2 8.97 19.27 66.30
CA THR A 2 8.33 19.32 64.99
C THR A 2 6.81 19.50 65.05
N LYS A 3 6.22 20.32 64.17
CA LYS A 3 5.04 19.97 63.34
C LYS A 3 5.10 20.71 62.00
N LYS A 4 5.27 19.92 60.93
CA LYS A 4 5.44 20.28 59.52
C LYS A 4 4.08 20.65 58.90
N PRO A 5 3.97 21.67 58.01
CA PRO A 5 2.79 21.83 57.16
C PRO A 5 2.92 20.90 55.94
N LEU A 6 2.83 19.59 56.15
CA LEU A 6 3.02 18.59 55.11
C LEU A 6 1.78 18.25 54.25
N PRO A 7 0.50 18.52 54.62
CA PRO A 7 -0.61 17.94 53.85
C PRO A 7 -1.03 18.79 52.63
N VAL A 8 -0.65 20.06 52.55
CA VAL A 8 -1.14 20.97 51.48
C VAL A 8 -0.33 20.82 50.18
N LEU A 9 0.93 20.40 50.25
CA LEU A 9 1.78 20.21 49.07
C LEU A 9 1.41 18.95 48.25
N ILE A 10 0.69 18.00 48.85
CA ILE A 10 0.36 16.69 48.23
C ILE A 10 -0.91 16.78 47.36
N ALA A 11 -1.83 17.71 47.65
CA ALA A 11 -3.07 17.85 46.89
C ALA A 11 -2.89 18.53 45.52
N LEU A 12 -1.83 19.32 45.33
CA LEU A 12 -1.61 20.08 44.08
C LEU A 12 -0.90 19.26 42.98
N LEU A 13 -0.39 18.07 43.32
CA LEU A 13 0.36 17.20 42.39
C LEU A 13 -0.54 16.27 41.54
N PHE A 14 -1.85 16.23 41.78
CA PHE A 14 -2.77 15.31 41.08
C PHE A 14 -3.49 15.87 39.85
N ILE A 15 -3.25 17.14 39.48
CA ILE A 15 -3.99 17.80 38.39
C ILE A 15 -3.23 17.74 37.03
N PHE A 16 -2.00 17.22 37.00
CA PHE A 16 -1.18 17.16 35.77
C PHE A 16 -1.15 15.78 35.06
N SER A 17 -1.92 14.79 35.53
CA SER A 17 -1.86 13.42 34.99
C SER A 17 -2.80 13.16 33.79
N GLY A 18 -3.38 14.19 33.18
CA GLY A 18 -4.54 14.06 32.28
C GLY A 18 -4.33 14.38 30.79
N CYS A 19 -3.11 14.65 30.32
CA CYS A 19 -2.83 14.91 28.90
C CYS A 19 -1.67 14.03 28.43
N GLY A 20 -1.94 12.81 27.99
CA GLY A 20 -0.84 11.94 27.57
C GLY A 20 -1.17 10.59 26.98
N MET A 21 -2.37 10.35 26.45
CA MET A 21 -2.64 9.13 25.66
C MET A 21 -3.76 9.40 24.63
N PHE A 22 -3.45 10.11 23.54
CA PHE A 22 -4.36 10.16 22.37
C PHE A 22 -3.63 10.07 21.03
N GLU A 23 -2.38 9.62 21.01
CA GLU A 23 -1.54 9.65 19.81
C GLU A 23 -1.04 8.28 19.33
N SER A 24 -1.62 7.19 19.82
CA SER A 24 -1.22 5.83 19.39
C SER A 24 -2.36 4.99 18.84
N VAL A 25 -3.35 5.63 18.22
CA VAL A 25 -4.39 4.96 17.44
C VAL A 25 -4.43 5.71 16.10
N VAL A 26 -4.40 4.98 14.98
CA VAL A 26 -4.64 5.50 13.62
C VAL A 26 -3.47 6.18 12.86
N LYS A 27 -2.30 5.56 12.79
CA LYS A 27 -1.46 5.65 11.57
C LYS A 27 -0.79 4.31 11.25
N SER A 28 -1.55 3.21 11.37
CA SER A 28 -1.07 1.92 10.90
C SER A 28 -1.01 1.97 9.37
N THR A 29 0.14 2.30 8.80
CA THR A 29 0.40 2.07 7.38
C THR A 29 0.85 0.63 7.22
N PHE A 30 0.07 -0.16 6.49
CA PHE A 30 0.32 -1.58 6.29
C PHE A 30 0.71 -1.86 4.84
N PRO A 31 1.73 -2.70 4.61
CA PRO A 31 2.25 -2.94 3.27
C PRO A 31 1.45 -4.02 2.53
N TYR A 32 1.04 -3.72 1.31
CA TYR A 32 0.56 -4.68 0.32
C TYR A 32 1.60 -4.79 -0.80
N THR A 33 2.19 -5.97 -0.95
CA THR A 33 3.27 -6.21 -1.92
C THR A 33 2.91 -7.35 -2.85
N THR A 34 3.42 -7.30 -4.07
CA THR A 34 3.33 -8.42 -5.01
C THR A 34 4.47 -8.36 -6.01
N ASN A 35 4.84 -9.51 -6.58
CA ASN A 35 5.77 -9.61 -7.69
C ASN A 35 5.00 -9.95 -8.96
N LEU A 36 5.22 -9.20 -10.04
CA LEU A 36 4.57 -9.41 -11.33
C LEU A 36 5.64 -9.63 -12.39
N THR A 37 5.36 -10.54 -13.31
CA THR A 37 6.29 -10.86 -14.40
C THR A 37 5.82 -10.20 -15.69
N ILE A 38 6.75 -9.54 -16.36
CA ILE A 38 6.64 -9.08 -17.74
C ILE A 38 7.40 -10.12 -18.59
N PRO A 39 6.68 -10.95 -19.37
CA PRO A 39 7.32 -12.01 -20.16
C PRO A 39 8.17 -11.45 -21.30
N ALA A 40 9.28 -12.12 -21.63
CA ALA A 40 10.14 -11.81 -22.78
C ALA A 40 9.39 -11.79 -24.11
N SER A 41 8.28 -12.53 -24.21
CA SER A 41 7.39 -12.56 -25.36
C SER A 41 6.54 -11.29 -25.54
N SER A 42 6.62 -10.33 -24.61
CA SER A 42 5.88 -9.07 -24.70
C SER A 42 6.53 -8.14 -25.71
N GLU A 43 5.80 -7.84 -26.78
CA GLU A 43 6.27 -6.96 -27.84
C GLU A 43 6.11 -5.47 -27.46
N SER A 44 7.00 -4.63 -27.95
CA SER A 44 6.85 -3.18 -27.82
C SER A 44 5.60 -2.65 -28.51
N GLY A 45 5.06 -1.54 -28.00
CA GLY A 45 3.92 -0.85 -28.61
C GLY A 45 2.54 -1.48 -28.34
N LYS A 46 2.47 -2.68 -27.73
CA LYS A 46 1.22 -3.35 -27.36
C LYS A 46 0.94 -3.25 -25.86
N GLN A 47 -0.35 -3.21 -25.53
CA GLN A 47 -0.78 -3.29 -24.13
C GLN A 47 -0.84 -4.75 -23.69
N TYR A 48 -0.26 -5.03 -22.53
CA TYR A 48 -0.29 -6.33 -21.88
C TYR A 48 -0.86 -6.23 -20.48
N THR A 49 -1.18 -7.38 -19.90
CA THR A 49 -1.63 -7.52 -18.53
C THR A 49 -0.86 -8.62 -17.83
N ALA A 50 -0.45 -8.37 -16.59
CA ALA A 50 0.07 -9.38 -15.67
C ALA A 50 -0.80 -9.39 -14.40
N VAL A 51 -0.93 -10.56 -13.77
CA VAL A 51 -1.76 -10.75 -12.58
C VAL A 51 -0.99 -11.53 -11.54
N ASN A 52 -1.13 -11.17 -10.27
CA ASN A 52 -0.67 -11.99 -9.15
C ASN A 52 -1.45 -11.63 -7.88
N MET A 53 -1.39 -12.48 -6.87
CA MET A 53 -1.96 -12.21 -5.55
C MET A 53 -1.02 -11.31 -4.74
N ALA A 54 -1.58 -10.52 -3.85
CA ALA A 54 -0.81 -9.80 -2.84
C ALA A 54 -0.19 -10.80 -1.85
N THR A 55 1.10 -10.64 -1.56
CA THR A 55 1.88 -11.53 -0.69
C THR A 55 2.01 -11.01 0.74
N SER A 56 1.62 -9.75 0.98
CA SER A 56 1.56 -9.16 2.31
C SER A 56 0.19 -8.52 2.51
N TYR A 57 -0.45 -8.86 3.63
CA TYR A 57 -1.75 -8.35 4.03
C TYR A 57 -1.82 -8.36 5.57
N ASP A 58 -2.65 -7.49 6.14
CA ASP A 58 -2.79 -7.37 7.59
C ASP A 58 -3.98 -8.24 8.07
N GLN A 59 -3.66 -9.31 8.83
CA GLN A 59 -4.65 -10.25 9.38
C GLN A 59 -5.61 -9.61 10.39
N ASN A 60 -5.33 -8.39 10.88
CA ASN A 60 -6.23 -7.68 11.78
C ASN A 60 -7.53 -7.24 11.09
N PHE A 61 -7.56 -7.18 9.75
CA PHE A 61 -8.76 -6.83 8.99
C PHE A 61 -9.69 -8.01 8.72
N THR A 62 -9.22 -9.25 8.90
CA THR A 62 -9.96 -10.47 8.55
C THR A 62 -10.43 -11.28 9.77
N LYS A 63 -9.97 -10.93 10.98
CA LYS A 63 -10.31 -11.66 12.20
C LYS A 63 -11.58 -11.10 12.86
N ASP A 64 -12.62 -11.94 12.91
CA ASP A 64 -13.83 -11.68 13.69
C ASP A 64 -13.47 -11.38 15.15
N GLY A 65 -13.93 -10.23 15.67
CA GLY A 65 -13.72 -9.79 17.05
C GLY A 65 -12.59 -8.77 17.27
N ASN A 66 -11.84 -8.37 16.23
CA ASN A 66 -10.88 -7.27 16.29
C ASN A 66 -11.38 -6.03 15.52
N ASN A 67 -10.63 -4.92 15.60
CA ASN A 67 -10.91 -3.58 15.04
C ASN A 67 -11.39 -3.49 13.57
N ALA A 68 -11.52 -4.60 12.82
CA ALA A 68 -12.05 -4.64 11.45
C ALA A 68 -13.40 -3.91 11.28
N ASN A 69 -14.27 -3.93 12.31
CA ASN A 69 -15.54 -3.19 12.28
C ASN A 69 -15.40 -1.68 12.62
N HIS A 70 -14.31 -1.30 13.28
CA HIS A 70 -14.00 0.07 13.68
C HIS A 70 -13.05 0.79 12.72
N ILE A 71 -12.50 0.06 11.75
CA ILE A 71 -11.60 0.61 10.73
C ILE A 71 -12.35 0.71 9.41
N GLY A 72 -12.30 1.91 8.82
CA GLY A 72 -12.87 2.24 7.52
C GLY A 72 -12.03 3.26 6.76
N GLN A 73 -12.53 3.67 5.59
CA GLN A 73 -11.90 4.66 4.73
C GLN A 73 -10.45 4.27 4.38
N VAL A 74 -10.27 3.04 3.94
CA VAL A 74 -8.96 2.49 3.60
C VAL A 74 -8.49 3.09 2.28
N MET A 75 -7.31 3.67 2.28
CA MET A 75 -6.73 4.40 1.15
C MET A 75 -5.27 4.03 0.94
N VAL A 76 -4.79 4.21 -0.28
CA VAL A 76 -3.36 4.11 -0.59
C VAL A 76 -2.67 5.41 -0.16
N VAL A 77 -1.61 5.29 0.63
CA VAL A 77 -0.78 6.44 1.06
C VAL A 77 0.62 6.42 0.43
N SER A 78 1.03 5.28 -0.14
CA SER A 78 2.25 5.20 -0.93
C SER A 78 2.14 4.10 -1.99
N ALA A 79 2.74 4.33 -3.16
CA ALA A 79 2.82 3.33 -4.21
C ALA A 79 4.20 3.40 -4.89
N LYS A 80 4.93 2.29 -4.91
CA LYS A 80 6.27 2.19 -5.46
C LYS A 80 6.41 0.93 -6.31
N LEU A 81 7.03 1.08 -7.48
CA LEU A 81 7.42 -0.01 -8.36
C LEU A 81 8.93 -0.15 -8.34
N ARG A 82 9.43 -1.39 -8.26
CA ARG A 82 10.85 -1.70 -8.33
C ARG A 82 11.08 -2.91 -9.22
N SER A 83 12.05 -2.87 -10.11
CA SER A 83 12.53 -4.07 -10.78
C SER A 83 13.39 -4.91 -9.82
N THR A 84 13.15 -6.21 -9.79
CA THR A 84 13.88 -7.17 -8.96
C THR A 84 14.75 -8.11 -9.77
N GLU A 85 14.27 -8.59 -10.92
CA GLU A 85 15.00 -9.51 -11.80
C GLU A 85 14.71 -9.15 -13.27
N PRO A 86 15.70 -9.08 -14.17
CA PRO A 86 17.13 -9.04 -13.88
C PRO A 86 17.48 -7.79 -13.06
N ALA A 87 18.52 -7.92 -12.24
CA ALA A 87 18.99 -6.81 -11.42
C ALA A 87 19.33 -5.60 -12.29
N GLY A 88 18.63 -4.49 -12.07
CA GLY A 88 18.88 -3.24 -12.78
C GLY A 88 18.09 -3.07 -14.08
N PHE A 89 17.10 -3.91 -14.38
CA PHE A 89 16.17 -3.60 -15.47
C PHE A 89 15.56 -2.20 -15.26
N ASN A 90 15.65 -1.39 -16.32
CA ASN A 90 15.22 -0.01 -16.32
C ASN A 90 13.70 0.05 -16.55
N ILE A 91 12.96 0.45 -15.52
CA ILE A 91 11.51 0.69 -15.55
C ILE A 91 11.15 1.72 -16.62
N GLY A 92 12.09 2.58 -17.04
CA GLY A 92 11.92 3.51 -18.16
C GLY A 92 11.66 2.86 -19.52
N ASN A 93 11.81 1.54 -19.63
CA ASN A 93 11.34 0.79 -20.79
C ASN A 93 9.82 0.61 -20.82
N LEU A 94 9.10 0.91 -19.74
CA LEU A 94 7.64 1.04 -19.75
C LEU A 94 7.27 2.42 -20.30
N GLU A 95 6.22 2.49 -21.13
CA GLU A 95 5.60 3.75 -21.55
C GLU A 95 4.61 4.23 -20.50
N TYR A 96 3.79 3.31 -19.99
CA TYR A 96 2.93 3.50 -18.84
C TYR A 96 2.75 2.20 -18.07
N VAL A 97 2.26 2.33 -16.84
CA VAL A 97 1.81 1.22 -16.01
C VAL A 97 0.59 1.63 -15.19
N LYS A 98 -0.35 0.72 -15.00
CA LYS A 98 -1.53 0.88 -14.14
C LYS A 98 -1.68 -0.35 -13.27
N PHE A 99 -2.03 -0.15 -12.01
CA PHE A 99 -2.24 -1.21 -11.04
C PHE A 99 -3.65 -1.15 -10.50
N TYR A 100 -4.29 -2.30 -10.50
CA TYR A 100 -5.64 -2.50 -10.00
C TYR A 100 -5.63 -3.50 -8.87
N MET A 101 -6.44 -3.25 -7.85
CA MET A 101 -6.75 -4.20 -6.78
C MET A 101 -8.16 -4.75 -7.01
N SER A 102 -8.34 -6.05 -6.83
CA SER A 102 -9.64 -6.72 -6.96
C SER A 102 -9.76 -7.85 -5.94
N LYS A 103 -10.95 -8.41 -5.81
CA LYS A 103 -11.14 -9.70 -5.14
C LYS A 103 -10.39 -10.80 -5.88
N HIS A 104 -10.22 -11.96 -5.23
CA HIS A 104 -9.51 -13.12 -5.80
C HIS A 104 -10.02 -13.53 -7.18
N ASP A 105 -11.34 -13.48 -7.39
CA ASP A 105 -12.01 -13.81 -8.65
C ASP A 105 -11.91 -12.71 -9.73
N GLY A 106 -11.32 -11.56 -9.40
CA GLY A 106 -11.22 -10.41 -10.30
C GLY A 106 -12.40 -9.43 -10.23
N SER A 107 -13.42 -9.71 -9.41
CA SER A 107 -14.54 -8.78 -9.21
C SER A 107 -14.15 -7.57 -8.35
N ASP A 108 -14.96 -6.51 -8.42
CA ASP A 108 -14.78 -5.25 -7.69
C ASP A 108 -13.39 -4.62 -7.88
N GLU A 109 -13.00 -4.52 -9.14
CA GLU A 109 -11.68 -4.02 -9.51
C GLU A 109 -11.58 -2.50 -9.42
N ILE A 110 -10.56 -2.03 -8.69
CA ILE A 110 -10.32 -0.62 -8.38
C ILE A 110 -8.92 -0.24 -8.86
N LEU A 111 -8.80 0.85 -9.61
CA LEU A 111 -7.51 1.46 -9.93
C LEU A 111 -6.92 2.07 -8.66
N VAL A 112 -5.68 1.71 -8.31
CA VAL A 112 -5.05 2.15 -7.05
C VAL A 112 -3.78 2.96 -7.25
N ALA A 113 -3.09 2.73 -8.36
CA ALA A 113 -1.90 3.48 -8.71
C ALA A 113 -1.63 3.40 -10.21
N SER A 114 -1.03 4.44 -10.77
CA SER A 114 -0.59 4.44 -12.15
C SER A 114 0.61 5.36 -12.35
N ARG A 115 1.26 5.23 -13.50
CA ARG A 115 2.19 6.23 -14.00
C ARG A 115 2.09 6.23 -15.52
N THR A 116 1.75 7.37 -16.09
CA THR A 116 1.82 7.61 -17.53
C THR A 116 3.09 8.36 -17.88
N ASP A 117 3.44 8.39 -19.17
CA ASP A 117 4.54 9.20 -19.70
C ASP A 117 5.88 8.94 -18.98
N ILE A 118 6.15 7.67 -18.67
CA ILE A 118 7.34 7.25 -17.95
C ILE A 118 8.58 7.64 -18.77
N THR A 119 9.46 8.40 -18.13
CA THR A 119 10.71 8.87 -18.74
C THR A 119 11.71 7.72 -18.85
N LYS A 120 12.44 7.67 -19.98
CA LYS A 120 13.39 6.58 -20.29
C LYS A 120 14.49 6.37 -19.22
N GLY A 121 14.84 7.41 -18.45
CA GLY A 121 15.95 7.41 -17.50
C GLY A 121 15.56 7.20 -16.02
N VAL A 122 14.34 6.73 -15.72
CA VAL A 122 13.87 6.61 -14.32
C VAL A 122 14.64 5.55 -13.49
N GLY A 123 15.36 4.64 -14.15
CA GLY A 123 16.14 3.60 -13.48
C GLY A 123 15.28 2.42 -13.06
N ASN A 124 15.67 1.71 -12.00
CA ASN A 124 15.04 0.45 -11.57
C ASN A 124 13.99 0.61 -10.46
N THR A 125 13.70 1.83 -10.01
CA THR A 125 12.67 2.12 -8.98
C THR A 125 11.93 3.40 -9.34
N MET A 126 10.63 3.43 -9.10
CA MET A 126 9.78 4.58 -9.40
C MET A 126 8.62 4.71 -8.41
N VAL A 127 8.25 5.93 -8.05
CA VAL A 127 7.02 6.24 -7.32
C VAL A 127 5.87 6.37 -8.32
N LEU A 128 4.72 5.81 -7.96
CA LEU A 128 3.52 5.84 -8.78
C LEU A 128 2.58 6.94 -8.29
N ASP A 129 1.75 7.44 -9.20
CA ASP A 129 0.66 8.35 -8.91
C ASP A 129 -0.50 7.55 -8.34
N ILE A 130 -0.90 7.89 -7.11
CA ILE A 130 -1.93 7.18 -6.36
C ILE A 130 -3.32 7.57 -6.84
N ASP A 131 -4.22 6.59 -6.94
CA ASP A 131 -5.64 6.81 -7.14
C ASP A 131 -6.40 6.39 -5.87
N ASN A 132 -7.07 7.36 -5.24
CA ASN A 132 -7.94 7.16 -4.09
C ASN A 132 -9.37 7.61 -4.39
N SER A 133 -9.81 7.51 -5.66
CA SER A 133 -11.20 7.80 -6.06
C SER A 133 -12.20 6.87 -5.39
N ASN A 134 -11.74 5.69 -4.95
CA ASN A 134 -12.53 4.68 -4.26
C ASN A 134 -11.81 4.23 -2.99
N PHE A 135 -12.58 3.91 -1.97
CA PHE A 135 -12.07 3.30 -0.75
C PHE A 135 -11.86 1.79 -0.92
N LEU A 136 -10.87 1.24 -0.22
CA LEU A 136 -10.44 -0.17 -0.33
C LEU A 136 -10.96 -1.05 0.80
N ASP A 137 -11.87 -0.55 1.64
CA ASP A 137 -12.40 -1.19 2.85
C ASP A 137 -12.84 -2.64 2.60
N GLN A 138 -13.57 -2.87 1.51
CA GLN A 138 -14.09 -4.19 1.19
C GLN A 138 -13.00 -5.14 0.69
N LEU A 139 -11.98 -4.61 0.01
CA LEU A 139 -10.87 -5.39 -0.56
C LEU A 139 -9.89 -5.82 0.53
N VAL A 140 -9.52 -4.93 1.46
CA VAL A 140 -8.56 -5.28 2.52
C VAL A 140 -9.10 -6.28 3.55
N ARG A 141 -10.43 -6.45 3.60
CA ARG A 141 -11.09 -7.48 4.40
C ARG A 141 -11.13 -8.85 3.72
N GLN A 142 -10.77 -8.94 2.44
CA GLN A 142 -10.69 -10.23 1.76
C GLN A 142 -9.48 -11.02 2.27
N PRO A 143 -9.60 -12.36 2.36
CA PRO A 143 -8.46 -13.20 2.72
C PRO A 143 -7.33 -13.09 1.70
N ASP A 144 -7.70 -12.93 0.43
CA ASP A 144 -6.76 -12.78 -0.67
C ASP A 144 -7.18 -11.61 -1.57
N VAL A 145 -6.21 -10.76 -1.91
CA VAL A 145 -6.39 -9.64 -2.83
C VAL A 145 -5.60 -9.91 -4.10
N ARG A 146 -6.25 -9.76 -5.24
CA ARG A 146 -5.62 -9.90 -6.55
C ARG A 146 -5.13 -8.54 -7.04
N ILE A 147 -3.93 -8.52 -7.58
CA ILE A 147 -3.33 -7.36 -8.22
C ILE A 147 -3.23 -7.61 -9.72
N ARG A 148 -3.74 -6.67 -10.52
CA ARG A 148 -3.61 -6.68 -11.97
C ARG A 148 -2.79 -5.48 -12.41
N MET A 149 -1.72 -5.74 -13.15
CA MET A 149 -0.89 -4.75 -13.79
C MET A 149 -1.21 -4.66 -15.27
N VAL A 150 -1.51 -3.47 -15.75
CA VAL A 150 -1.61 -3.16 -17.18
C VAL A 150 -0.40 -2.32 -17.57
N TYR A 151 0.27 -2.69 -18.64
CA TYR A 151 1.49 -2.02 -19.05
C TYR A 151 1.66 -2.00 -20.57
N LYS A 152 2.52 -1.11 -21.05
CA LYS A 152 2.97 -1.06 -22.43
C LYS A 152 4.48 -0.84 -22.45
N LEU A 153 5.18 -1.66 -23.24
CA LEU A 153 6.62 -1.56 -23.42
C LEU A 153 6.98 -0.58 -24.54
N ARG A 154 8.08 0.15 -24.33
CA ARG A 154 8.68 1.04 -25.31
C ARG A 154 9.58 0.29 -26.29
N ASN A 155 10.37 -0.66 -25.77
CA ASN A 155 11.21 -1.55 -26.56
C ASN A 155 10.98 -3.00 -26.13
N ASN A 156 11.25 -3.93 -27.03
CA ASN A 156 11.21 -5.37 -26.73
C ASN A 156 12.22 -5.69 -25.61
N ILE A 157 11.91 -6.73 -24.85
CA ILE A 157 12.80 -7.30 -23.83
C ILE A 157 13.20 -8.70 -24.28
N ASP A 158 14.40 -9.14 -23.88
CA ASP A 158 14.99 -10.42 -24.28
C ASP A 158 14.84 -11.50 -23.20
N THR A 159 14.44 -11.10 -22.00
CA THR A 159 14.36 -11.92 -20.80
C THR A 159 13.14 -11.53 -19.98
N ASP A 160 12.62 -12.47 -19.20
CA ASP A 160 11.50 -12.22 -18.29
C ASP A 160 11.93 -11.23 -17.21
N VAL A 161 11.09 -10.22 -16.98
CA VAL A 161 11.36 -9.19 -15.97
C VAL A 161 10.37 -9.34 -14.83
N THR A 162 10.87 -9.52 -13.62
CA THR A 162 10.08 -9.44 -12.39
C THR A 162 10.13 -8.03 -11.83
N VAL A 163 8.94 -7.45 -11.60
CA VAL A 163 8.76 -6.17 -10.92
C VAL A 163 7.99 -6.38 -9.63
N LYS A 164 8.46 -5.74 -8.56
CA LYS A 164 7.82 -5.71 -7.25
C LYS A 164 7.03 -4.42 -7.07
N LEU A 165 5.73 -4.56 -6.85
CA LEU A 165 4.86 -3.48 -6.40
C LEU A 165 4.87 -3.43 -4.87
N LEU A 166 4.97 -2.23 -4.31
CA LEU A 166 4.81 -1.95 -2.89
C LEU A 166 3.77 -0.84 -2.73
N LEU A 167 2.61 -1.21 -2.18
CA LEU A 167 1.56 -0.29 -1.76
C LEU A 167 1.61 -0.15 -0.25
N GLY A 168 1.63 1.07 0.26
CA GLY A 168 1.32 1.35 1.66
C GLY A 168 -0.13 1.77 1.75
N LEU A 169 -0.93 1.01 2.48
CA LEU A 169 -2.33 1.32 2.75
C LEU A 169 -2.45 1.90 4.15
N SER A 170 -3.38 2.82 4.34
CA SER A 170 -3.73 3.36 5.65
C SER A 170 -5.23 3.36 5.81
N ALA A 171 -5.69 3.36 7.05
CA ALA A 171 -7.09 3.30 7.38
C ALA A 171 -7.40 4.23 8.54
N TYR A 172 -8.60 4.79 8.52
CA TYR A 172 -9.10 5.73 9.52
C TYR A 172 -10.20 5.08 10.36
N PRO A 173 -10.55 5.61 11.54
CA PRO A 173 -11.70 5.13 12.28
C PRO A 173 -12.95 5.33 11.43
N LYS A 174 -13.86 4.38 11.53
CA LYS A 174 -15.19 4.55 11.00
C LYS A 174 -15.99 5.42 11.97
N ASP A 175 -16.52 6.54 11.49
CA ASP A 175 -17.45 7.41 12.24
C ASP A 175 -18.75 6.68 12.61
#